data_AF-A0A2V9BXC8-F1
#
_entry.id   AF-A0A2V9BXC8-F1
#
_cell.length_a   1.000
_cell.length_b   1.000
_cell.length_c   1.000
_cell.angle_alpha   90.00
_cell.angle_beta   90.00
_cell.angle_gamma   90.00
#
_symmetry.space_group_name_H-M   'P 1'
#
loop_
_entity.id
_entity.type
_entity.pdbx_description
1 polymer ?
#
loop_
_entity_poly.entity_id
_entity_poly.type
_entity_poly.pdbx_seq_one_letter_code
_entity_poly.pdbx_strand_id
1 'polypeptide(L)'
;SLMLGSEFQVQATARPGVKPEDLEKAINAELEAFRANGPTEEELNRARNVLESRIIEGLETLGGFGGVADRLNSYNHYLGTPDFLGADIARYESASVDSLKAFAQNQLGNNQRVVVYGVPGKQDLGADVPTPKAEAKDTAKLGGEPVNADAEWRKDPPKPGPSSALHLPVPQEFKLSNGLTVLYSERLGLPVVAASLVLRSGSGANPADKPGLASFAARMLQQGTTTRNALQIADSAADLGASLGSRASMDSSTVGTQVLTRNFPEALELLADVALHPTFPKDEIERVRKEREAALVQEKDDPFSVATRVMRTALYGPHNPYGYPDVGTSDSLKTISREDLLKFWQEHYFPNDAAIIVAGNIKLATLKPLLEKAFGAWKQGQPATAVSGALETSDARLILVDRPGAPQTALECYELGAARSTPDYVPLEVVNTELGGLFSSRINMNLREAHGYTYGAGSTFAYHRQPGPFLAYSAVRTDVTAPATTEIFNELRRMRDTQMTPEEMKLSKDSITRSMPGRFEHGGDAVGTFAELFIYGLPLDYFSKFPDAVDAVNPEQAQATAQKYIHPEKIAVVAVGDRSKIEDEMKKLNLGKMEVRDPDGKIVP
;
A
#
# COMPACT_ATOMS: atom_id res chain seq x y z
N SER A 1 -4.16 -37.44 -2.33
CA SER A 1 -5.53 -36.89 -2.20
C SER A 1 -5.81 -36.04 -3.43
N LEU A 2 -6.74 -36.44 -4.30
CA LEU A 2 -7.19 -35.67 -5.48
C LEU A 2 -8.34 -34.70 -5.12
N MET A 3 -8.36 -34.17 -3.89
CA MET A 3 -9.47 -33.36 -3.36
C MET A 3 -9.16 -31.86 -3.32
N LEU A 4 -8.80 -31.26 -4.45
CA LEU A 4 -8.92 -29.81 -4.61
C LEU A 4 -9.51 -29.55 -6.00
N GLY A 5 -10.83 -29.36 -6.08
CA GLY A 5 -11.44 -28.71 -7.22
C GLY A 5 -11.04 -27.23 -7.24
N SER A 6 -10.88 -26.64 -8.41
CA SER A 6 -10.72 -25.19 -8.55
C SER A 6 -12.07 -24.51 -8.64
N GLU A 7 -12.16 -23.27 -8.18
CA GLU A 7 -13.32 -22.40 -8.41
C GLU A 7 -12.97 -21.33 -9.46
N PHE A 8 -13.93 -21.00 -10.32
CA PHE A 8 -13.88 -19.84 -11.20
C PHE A 8 -14.84 -18.79 -10.65
N GLN A 9 -14.30 -17.62 -10.28
CA GLN A 9 -15.08 -16.56 -9.66
C GLN A 9 -15.14 -15.33 -10.56
N VAL A 10 -16.33 -14.74 -10.67
CA VAL A 10 -16.54 -13.40 -11.22
C VAL A 10 -17.09 -12.53 -10.09
N GLN A 11 -16.43 -11.41 -9.81
CA GLN A 11 -16.87 -10.46 -8.78
C GLN A 11 -17.19 -9.11 -9.43
N ALA A 12 -18.32 -8.50 -9.02
CA ALA A 12 -18.72 -7.18 -9.47
C ALA A 12 -19.42 -6.43 -8.32
N THR A 13 -19.17 -5.12 -8.24
CA THR A 13 -19.79 -4.24 -7.23
C THR A 13 -20.81 -3.33 -7.90
N ALA A 14 -22.05 -3.32 -7.38
CA ALA A 14 -23.11 -2.48 -7.92
C ALA A 14 -22.89 -1.02 -7.55
N ARG A 15 -23.14 -0.12 -8.52
CA ARG A 15 -23.26 1.31 -8.24
C ARG A 15 -24.54 1.57 -7.42
N PRO A 16 -24.60 2.65 -6.61
CA PRO A 16 -25.82 3.01 -5.89
C PRO A 16 -27.04 3.04 -6.82
N GLY A 17 -28.11 2.34 -6.43
CA GLY A 17 -29.36 2.23 -7.20
C GLY A 17 -29.38 1.16 -8.30
N VAL A 18 -28.25 0.50 -8.60
CA VAL A 18 -28.20 -0.66 -9.50
C VAL A 18 -28.51 -1.93 -8.71
N LYS A 19 -29.37 -2.80 -9.24
CA LYS A 19 -29.75 -4.04 -8.58
C LYS A 19 -28.69 -5.14 -8.84
N PRO A 20 -28.37 -5.99 -7.85
CA PRO A 20 -27.45 -7.12 -8.05
C PRO A 20 -27.87 -8.06 -9.20
N GLU A 21 -29.18 -8.22 -9.43
CA GLU A 21 -29.73 -9.03 -10.51
C GLU A 21 -29.39 -8.47 -11.91
N ASP A 22 -29.27 -7.13 -12.04
CA ASP A 22 -28.86 -6.51 -13.29
C ASP A 22 -27.38 -6.80 -13.60
N LEU A 23 -26.53 -6.84 -12.56
CA LEU A 23 -25.14 -7.26 -12.70
C LEU A 23 -25.03 -8.74 -13.05
N GLU A 24 -25.78 -9.61 -12.38
CA GLU A 24 -25.79 -11.04 -12.69
C GLU A 24 -26.20 -11.24 -14.15
N LYS A 25 -27.23 -10.54 -14.63
CA LYS A 25 -27.66 -10.62 -16.03
C LYS A 25 -26.56 -10.19 -17.00
N ALA A 26 -25.84 -9.10 -16.70
CA ALA A 26 -24.73 -8.63 -17.54
C ALA A 26 -23.57 -9.63 -17.56
N ILE A 27 -23.17 -10.17 -16.39
CA ILE A 27 -22.13 -11.21 -16.27
C ILE A 27 -22.55 -12.45 -17.06
N ASN A 28 -23.80 -12.87 -16.94
CA ASN A 28 -24.32 -14.01 -17.67
C ASN A 28 -24.21 -13.78 -19.18
N ALA A 29 -24.67 -12.63 -19.67
CA ALA A 29 -24.58 -12.28 -21.09
C ALA A 29 -23.15 -12.35 -21.63
N GLU A 30 -22.16 -11.84 -20.89
CA GLU A 30 -20.75 -11.91 -21.28
C GLU A 30 -20.22 -13.34 -21.27
N LEU A 31 -20.57 -14.15 -20.26
CA LEU A 31 -20.20 -15.57 -20.25
C LEU A 31 -20.86 -16.34 -21.41
N GLU A 32 -22.09 -16.00 -21.79
CA GLU A 32 -22.74 -16.62 -22.97
C GLU A 32 -22.01 -16.23 -24.25
N ALA A 33 -21.67 -14.95 -24.41
CA ALA A 33 -20.91 -14.46 -25.55
C ALA A 33 -19.53 -15.14 -25.64
N PHE A 34 -18.83 -15.27 -24.52
CA PHE A 34 -17.53 -15.93 -24.44
C PHE A 34 -17.63 -17.44 -24.77
N ARG A 35 -18.69 -18.13 -24.34
CA ARG A 35 -18.95 -19.53 -24.73
C ARG A 35 -19.28 -19.67 -26.21
N ALA A 36 -20.03 -18.73 -26.77
CA ALA A 36 -20.46 -18.76 -28.17
C ALA A 36 -19.30 -18.48 -29.13
N ASN A 37 -18.45 -17.52 -28.79
CA ASN A 37 -17.47 -16.97 -29.72
C ASN A 37 -16.03 -17.32 -29.33
N GLY A 38 -15.73 -17.54 -28.05
CA GLY A 38 -14.36 -17.54 -27.54
C GLY A 38 -13.77 -16.12 -27.49
N PRO A 39 -12.51 -15.98 -27.03
CA PRO A 39 -11.77 -14.72 -27.17
C PRO A 39 -11.35 -14.50 -28.63
N THR A 40 -11.01 -13.26 -28.96
CA THR A 40 -10.25 -12.95 -30.18
C THR A 40 -8.79 -13.38 -30.05
N GLU A 41 -8.08 -13.51 -31.19
CA GLU A 41 -6.62 -13.76 -31.18
C GLU A 41 -5.83 -12.65 -30.48
N GLU A 42 -6.28 -11.40 -30.61
CA GLU A 42 -5.66 -10.25 -29.93
C GLU A 42 -5.81 -10.36 -28.41
N GLU A 43 -7.00 -10.68 -27.90
CA GLU A 43 -7.23 -10.91 -26.46
C GLU A 43 -6.43 -12.09 -25.92
N LEU A 44 -6.32 -13.18 -26.69
CA LEU A 44 -5.49 -14.32 -26.33
C LEU A 44 -4.00 -13.92 -26.23
N ASN A 45 -3.49 -13.15 -27.18
CA ASN A 45 -2.11 -12.69 -27.15
C ASN A 45 -1.85 -11.72 -25.98
N ARG A 46 -2.78 -10.81 -25.68
CA ARG A 46 -2.73 -9.99 -24.46
C ARG A 46 -2.64 -10.84 -23.21
N ALA A 47 -3.52 -11.83 -23.07
CA ALA A 47 -3.54 -12.71 -21.92
C ALA A 47 -2.20 -13.47 -21.77
N ARG A 48 -1.63 -13.98 -22.87
CA ARG A 48 -0.31 -14.63 -22.86
C ARG A 48 0.80 -13.67 -22.41
N ASN A 49 0.86 -12.46 -22.96
CA ASN A 49 1.88 -11.48 -22.60
C ASN A 49 1.79 -11.08 -21.12
N VAL A 50 0.59 -10.84 -20.61
CA VAL A 50 0.37 -10.55 -19.18
C VAL A 50 0.77 -11.72 -18.29
N LEU A 51 0.45 -12.96 -18.68
CA LEU A 51 0.81 -14.15 -17.91
C LEU A 51 2.32 -14.41 -17.91
N GLU A 52 2.98 -14.31 -19.06
CA GLU A 52 4.43 -14.44 -19.18
C GLU A 52 5.13 -13.40 -18.31
N SER A 53 4.79 -12.11 -18.46
CA SER A 53 5.35 -11.03 -17.64
C SER A 53 5.14 -11.31 -16.16
N ARG A 54 3.92 -11.65 -15.72
CA ARG A 54 3.64 -11.96 -14.30
C ARG A 54 4.50 -13.11 -13.78
N ILE A 55 4.69 -14.16 -14.57
CA ILE A 55 5.53 -15.30 -14.19
C ILE A 55 6.98 -14.84 -14.02
N ILE A 56 7.53 -14.13 -15.01
CA ILE A 56 8.93 -13.71 -15.01
C ILE A 56 9.21 -12.66 -13.93
N GLU A 57 8.31 -11.69 -13.74
CA GLU A 57 8.40 -10.67 -12.69
C GLU A 57 8.31 -11.28 -11.29
N GLY A 58 7.47 -12.31 -11.09
CA GLY A 58 7.39 -13.04 -9.82
C GLY A 58 8.74 -13.67 -9.42
N LEU A 59 9.53 -14.13 -10.41
CA LEU A 59 10.86 -14.69 -10.17
C LEU A 59 11.89 -13.67 -9.67
N GLU A 60 11.60 -12.36 -9.68
CA GLU A 60 12.46 -11.37 -9.02
C GLU A 60 12.52 -11.59 -7.51
N THR A 61 11.47 -12.19 -6.93
CA THR A 61 11.37 -12.45 -5.50
C THR A 61 11.67 -13.92 -5.16
N LEU A 62 12.48 -14.14 -4.12
CA LEU A 62 12.79 -15.46 -3.60
C LEU A 62 11.59 -16.07 -2.88
N GLY A 63 10.89 -15.28 -2.05
CA GLY A 63 9.73 -15.69 -1.28
C GLY A 63 8.44 -14.99 -1.71
N GLY A 64 7.35 -15.20 -0.97
CA GLY A 64 6.03 -14.64 -1.29
C GLY A 64 5.28 -15.45 -2.36
N PHE A 65 3.98 -15.18 -2.50
CA PHE A 65 3.14 -15.86 -3.48
C PHE A 65 3.60 -15.54 -4.91
N GLY A 66 3.90 -16.57 -5.69
CA GLY A 66 4.43 -16.44 -7.05
C GLY A 66 5.95 -16.21 -7.15
N GLY A 67 6.65 -16.07 -6.02
CA GLY A 67 8.11 -16.03 -5.96
C GLY A 67 8.76 -17.38 -6.27
N VAL A 68 10.09 -17.42 -6.35
CA VAL A 68 10.86 -18.63 -6.72
C VAL A 68 10.54 -19.80 -5.79
N ALA A 69 10.60 -19.61 -4.47
CA ALA A 69 10.39 -20.69 -3.50
C ALA A 69 8.95 -21.22 -3.51
N ASP A 70 7.96 -20.32 -3.60
CA ASP A 70 6.55 -20.70 -3.67
C ASP A 70 6.26 -21.49 -4.94
N ARG A 71 6.83 -21.07 -6.07
CA ARG A 71 6.63 -21.75 -7.36
C ARG A 71 7.29 -23.13 -7.39
N LEU A 72 8.54 -23.25 -6.93
CA LEU A 72 9.22 -24.54 -6.79
C LEU A 72 8.43 -25.47 -5.85
N ASN A 73 7.94 -24.95 -4.73
CA ASN A 73 7.15 -25.74 -3.77
C ASN A 73 5.80 -26.17 -4.37
N SER A 74 5.09 -25.27 -5.04
CA SER A 74 3.84 -25.56 -5.73
C SER A 74 4.03 -26.65 -6.78
N TYR A 75 5.07 -26.55 -7.60
CA TYR A 75 5.40 -27.58 -8.60
C TYR A 75 5.80 -28.91 -7.99
N ASN A 76 6.62 -28.89 -6.94
CA ASN A 76 6.94 -30.10 -6.21
C ASN A 76 5.68 -30.76 -5.61
N HIS A 77 4.82 -29.96 -5.00
CA HIS A 77 3.64 -30.44 -4.30
C HIS A 77 2.58 -31.01 -5.26
N TYR A 78 2.24 -30.27 -6.31
CA TYR A 78 1.15 -30.64 -7.23
C TYR A 78 1.60 -31.53 -8.40
N LEU A 79 2.85 -31.38 -8.86
CA LEU A 79 3.35 -32.03 -10.07
C LEU A 79 4.53 -32.98 -9.81
N GLY A 80 5.08 -33.00 -8.58
CA GLY A 80 6.28 -33.79 -8.25
C GLY A 80 7.54 -33.37 -9.01
N THR A 81 7.53 -32.22 -9.67
CA THR A 81 8.57 -31.77 -10.61
C THR A 81 8.92 -30.31 -10.30
N PRO A 82 9.84 -30.01 -9.37
CA PRO A 82 10.15 -28.64 -8.97
C PRO A 82 10.58 -27.72 -10.14
N ASP A 83 11.19 -28.26 -11.18
CA ASP A 83 11.72 -27.55 -12.36
C ASP A 83 10.70 -27.35 -13.50
N PHE A 84 9.39 -27.29 -13.18
CA PHE A 84 8.31 -27.24 -14.17
C PHE A 84 8.11 -25.86 -14.87
N LEU A 85 8.90 -24.83 -14.56
CA LEU A 85 8.73 -23.46 -15.07
C LEU A 85 8.61 -23.38 -16.60
N GLY A 86 9.50 -24.06 -17.34
CA GLY A 86 9.48 -24.03 -18.81
C GLY A 86 8.24 -24.70 -19.40
N ALA A 87 7.83 -25.84 -18.83
CA ALA A 87 6.61 -26.54 -19.25
C ALA A 87 5.35 -25.72 -18.93
N ASP A 88 5.35 -24.97 -17.84
CA ASP A 88 4.22 -24.12 -17.48
C ASP A 88 4.05 -22.92 -18.41
N ILE A 89 5.14 -22.26 -18.80
CA ILE A 89 5.10 -21.19 -19.82
C ILE A 89 4.60 -21.77 -21.15
N ALA A 90 5.16 -22.89 -21.61
CA ALA A 90 4.75 -23.54 -22.85
C ALA A 90 3.26 -23.96 -22.84
N ARG A 91 2.71 -24.31 -21.66
CA ARG A 91 1.29 -24.63 -21.49
C ARG A 91 0.39 -23.42 -21.77
N TYR A 92 0.79 -22.21 -21.37
CA TYR A 92 0.05 -20.99 -21.70
C TYR A 92 0.24 -20.57 -23.16
N GLU A 93 1.46 -20.69 -23.70
CA GLU A 93 1.74 -20.37 -25.11
C GLU A 93 0.95 -21.28 -26.07
N SER A 94 0.75 -22.55 -25.72
CA SER A 94 0.01 -23.51 -26.54
C SER A 94 -1.52 -23.40 -26.46
N ALA A 95 -2.08 -22.59 -25.55
CA ALA A 95 -3.52 -22.35 -25.49
C ALA A 95 -3.99 -21.71 -26.80
N SER A 96 -5.05 -22.19 -27.43
CA SER A 96 -5.65 -21.60 -28.64
C SER A 96 -7.05 -21.03 -28.36
N VAL A 97 -7.55 -20.16 -29.25
CA VAL A 97 -8.94 -19.67 -29.21
C VAL A 97 -9.92 -20.85 -29.10
N ASP A 98 -9.73 -21.89 -29.91
CA ASP A 98 -10.57 -23.10 -29.89
C ASP A 98 -10.50 -23.83 -28.55
N SER A 99 -9.31 -23.95 -27.95
CA SER A 99 -9.14 -24.61 -26.64
C SER A 99 -9.84 -23.85 -25.51
N LEU A 100 -9.79 -22.52 -25.53
CA LEU A 100 -10.43 -21.67 -24.53
C LEU A 100 -11.95 -21.66 -24.70
N LYS A 101 -12.43 -21.62 -25.94
CA LYS A 101 -13.84 -21.76 -26.27
C LYS A 101 -14.38 -23.12 -25.80
N ALA A 102 -13.66 -24.20 -26.08
CA ALA A 102 -14.02 -25.54 -25.62
C ALA A 102 -14.04 -25.61 -24.08
N PHE A 103 -13.05 -25.01 -23.41
CA PHE A 103 -13.04 -24.92 -21.94
C PHE A 103 -14.28 -24.18 -21.42
N ALA A 104 -14.59 -23.00 -21.96
CA ALA A 104 -15.74 -22.21 -21.54
C ALA A 104 -17.07 -22.97 -21.74
N GLN A 105 -17.23 -23.67 -22.87
CA GLN A 105 -18.42 -24.47 -23.15
C GLN A 105 -18.58 -25.66 -22.19
N ASN A 106 -17.46 -26.27 -21.77
CA ASN A 106 -17.48 -27.45 -20.91
C ASN A 106 -17.57 -27.10 -19.41
N GLN A 107 -16.96 -26.00 -18.97
CA GLN A 107 -16.76 -25.69 -17.55
C GLN A 107 -17.57 -24.50 -17.05
N LEU A 108 -17.89 -23.53 -17.91
CA LEU A 108 -18.54 -22.28 -17.51
C LEU A 108 -20.05 -22.26 -17.84
N GLY A 109 -20.72 -23.41 -17.70
CA GLY A 109 -22.17 -23.54 -17.90
C GLY A 109 -23.00 -22.94 -16.74
N ASN A 110 -24.30 -22.74 -16.97
CA ASN A 110 -25.18 -22.09 -15.98
C ASN A 110 -25.63 -23.01 -14.83
N ASN A 111 -25.33 -24.31 -14.89
CA ASN A 111 -25.93 -25.33 -14.01
C ASN A 111 -25.04 -25.73 -12.82
N GLN A 112 -23.80 -25.25 -12.75
CA GLN A 112 -22.81 -25.62 -11.71
C GLN A 112 -22.17 -24.37 -11.11
N ARG A 113 -23.00 -23.50 -10.52
CA ARG A 113 -22.54 -22.24 -9.94
C ARG A 113 -23.27 -21.88 -8.65
N VAL A 114 -22.64 -21.02 -7.87
CA VAL A 114 -23.24 -20.32 -6.73
C VAL A 114 -23.21 -18.83 -7.05
N VAL A 115 -24.33 -18.14 -6.83
CA VAL A 115 -24.41 -16.67 -6.92
C VAL A 115 -24.58 -16.15 -5.50
N VAL A 116 -23.66 -15.29 -5.08
CA VAL A 116 -23.68 -14.65 -3.76
C VAL A 116 -23.96 -13.17 -3.95
N TYR A 117 -25.07 -12.69 -3.41
CA TYR A 117 -25.40 -11.27 -3.37
C TYR A 117 -25.05 -10.67 -2.01
N GLY A 118 -24.18 -9.66 -2.02
CA GLY A 118 -24.04 -8.74 -0.89
C GLY A 118 -25.04 -7.60 -1.05
N VAL A 119 -26.05 -7.54 -0.19
CA VAL A 119 -27.07 -6.47 -0.20
C VAL A 119 -26.92 -5.57 1.04
N PRO A 120 -27.10 -4.23 0.90
CA PRO A 120 -27.15 -3.35 2.06
C PRO A 120 -28.31 -3.71 2.98
N GLY A 121 -28.06 -3.76 4.29
CA GLY A 121 -29.09 -4.10 5.27
C GLY A 121 -28.57 -4.10 6.70
N LYS A 122 -29.49 -4.20 7.66
CA LYS A 122 -29.10 -4.43 9.06
C LYS A 122 -28.49 -5.83 9.15
N GLN A 123 -27.25 -5.89 9.61
CA GLN A 123 -26.58 -7.16 9.85
C GLN A 123 -27.34 -7.93 10.93
N ASP A 124 -27.86 -9.11 10.56
CA ASP A 124 -28.48 -10.06 11.49
C ASP A 124 -27.63 -11.33 11.46
N LEU A 125 -26.69 -11.42 12.40
CA LEU A 125 -25.83 -12.59 12.57
C LEU A 125 -26.51 -13.69 13.41
N GLY A 126 -27.78 -13.50 13.80
CA GLY A 126 -28.44 -14.32 14.81
C GLY A 126 -27.96 -14.00 16.23
N ALA A 127 -28.18 -14.94 17.15
CA ALA A 127 -27.68 -14.80 18.52
C ALA A 127 -26.14 -14.81 18.52
N ASP A 128 -25.53 -13.96 19.35
CA ASP A 128 -24.09 -13.99 19.59
C ASP A 128 -23.66 -15.43 19.86
N VAL A 129 -22.83 -15.97 18.96
CA VAL A 129 -22.23 -17.28 19.18
C VAL A 129 -21.28 -17.11 20.36
N PRO A 130 -21.53 -17.74 21.51
CA PRO A 130 -20.70 -17.56 22.69
C PRO A 130 -19.26 -17.91 22.31
N THR A 131 -18.31 -17.02 22.60
CA THR A 131 -16.88 -17.35 22.48
C THR A 131 -16.67 -18.68 23.18
N PRO A 132 -16.27 -19.75 22.46
CA PRO A 132 -16.05 -21.03 23.08
C PRO A 132 -15.08 -20.80 24.24
N LYS A 133 -15.45 -21.25 25.45
CA LYS A 133 -14.45 -21.31 26.53
C LYS A 133 -13.30 -22.11 25.95
N ALA A 134 -12.10 -21.53 25.95
CA ALA A 134 -10.91 -22.26 25.54
C ALA A 134 -10.89 -23.55 26.34
N GLU A 135 -11.18 -24.68 25.69
CA GLU A 135 -10.99 -25.96 26.32
C GLU A 135 -9.51 -26.01 26.70
N ALA A 136 -9.21 -26.36 27.96
CA ALA A 136 -7.84 -26.67 28.33
C ALA A 136 -7.33 -27.66 27.29
N LYS A 137 -6.19 -27.34 26.65
CA LYS A 137 -5.60 -28.15 25.58
C LYS A 137 -5.50 -29.60 26.04
N ASP A 138 -6.50 -30.41 25.70
CA ASP A 138 -6.48 -31.84 25.92
C ASP A 138 -5.75 -32.44 24.72
N THR A 139 -4.41 -32.41 24.79
CA THR A 139 -3.53 -32.95 23.74
C THR A 139 -3.79 -34.44 23.49
N ALA A 140 -4.54 -35.13 24.36
CA ALA A 140 -4.95 -36.52 24.19
C ALA A 140 -6.16 -36.73 23.24
N LYS A 141 -6.91 -35.68 22.87
CA LYS A 141 -8.11 -35.78 22.01
C LYS A 141 -7.86 -35.53 20.52
N LEU A 142 -6.65 -35.11 20.13
CA LEU A 142 -6.25 -34.98 18.72
C LEU A 142 -5.90 -36.37 18.14
N GLY A 143 -6.88 -37.28 18.09
CA GLY A 143 -6.72 -38.64 17.57
C GLY A 143 -6.64 -38.74 16.03
N GLY A 144 -6.41 -37.62 15.33
CA GLY A 144 -6.12 -37.62 13.90
C GLY A 144 -4.62 -37.68 13.67
N GLU A 145 -4.17 -38.40 12.64
CA GLU A 145 -2.78 -38.26 12.20
C GLU A 145 -2.49 -36.77 11.95
N PRO A 146 -1.42 -36.21 12.53
CA PRO A 146 -1.05 -34.84 12.24
C PRO A 146 -0.85 -34.70 10.73
N VAL A 147 -1.40 -33.62 10.14
CA VAL A 147 -1.24 -33.31 8.70
C VAL A 147 0.24 -33.38 8.28
N ASN A 148 1.14 -33.06 9.22
CA ASN A 148 2.56 -33.35 9.13
C ASN A 148 2.97 -34.27 10.28
N ALA A 149 3.08 -35.57 10.03
CA ALA A 149 3.64 -36.51 11.02
C ALA A 149 5.01 -36.01 11.50
N ASP A 150 5.27 -36.12 12.81
CA ASP A 150 6.55 -35.76 13.41
C ASP A 150 7.69 -36.49 12.69
N ALA A 151 8.75 -35.76 12.36
CA ALA A 151 9.96 -36.33 11.77
C ALA A 151 11.18 -35.81 12.54
N GLU A 152 12.18 -36.66 12.74
CA GLU A 152 13.39 -36.31 13.50
C GLU A 152 14.05 -35.01 13.01
N TRP A 153 14.08 -34.77 11.70
CA TRP A 153 14.67 -33.57 11.11
C TRP A 153 13.93 -32.26 11.46
N ARG A 154 12.66 -32.32 11.94
CA ARG A 154 11.89 -31.14 12.36
C ARG A 154 12.19 -30.71 13.80
N LYS A 155 12.88 -31.53 14.59
CA LYS A 155 13.26 -31.20 15.97
C LYS A 155 14.30 -30.09 16.03
N ASP A 156 15.18 -30.07 15.03
CA ASP A 156 16.27 -29.11 14.92
C ASP A 156 16.03 -28.21 13.69
N PRO A 157 15.54 -26.97 13.86
CA PRO A 157 15.44 -26.06 12.74
C PRO A 157 16.84 -25.87 12.11
N PRO A 158 16.94 -25.84 10.77
CA PRO A 158 18.22 -25.63 10.11
C PRO A 158 18.86 -24.35 10.62
N LYS A 159 20.12 -24.44 11.06
CA LYS A 159 20.87 -23.27 11.53
C LYS A 159 21.08 -22.32 10.36
N PRO A 160 20.95 -21.00 10.55
CA PRO A 160 21.29 -20.05 9.50
C PRO A 160 22.76 -20.25 9.09
N GLY A 161 23.04 -20.11 7.80
CA GLY A 161 24.40 -20.04 7.30
C GLY A 161 25.13 -18.79 7.81
N PRO A 162 26.44 -18.67 7.55
CA PRO A 162 27.17 -17.44 7.84
C PRO A 162 26.54 -16.24 7.11
N SER A 163 26.40 -15.11 7.80
CA SER A 163 25.87 -13.89 7.18
C SER A 163 26.77 -13.44 6.04
N SER A 164 26.19 -13.17 4.88
CA SER A 164 26.90 -12.46 3.80
C SER A 164 26.99 -10.97 4.11
N ALA A 165 28.01 -10.30 3.59
CA ALA A 165 28.10 -8.85 3.65
C ALA A 165 26.93 -8.24 2.85
N LEU A 166 26.23 -7.29 3.47
CA LEU A 166 25.10 -6.61 2.86
C LEU A 166 25.61 -5.56 1.86
N HIS A 167 25.34 -5.77 0.57
CA HIS A 167 25.67 -4.81 -0.49
C HIS A 167 24.38 -4.27 -1.12
N LEU A 168 24.00 -3.06 -0.71
CA LEU A 168 22.83 -2.38 -1.26
C LEU A 168 23.23 -1.52 -2.47
N PRO A 169 22.41 -1.47 -3.52
CA PRO A 169 22.76 -0.77 -4.75
C PRO A 169 22.78 0.76 -4.57
N VAL A 170 23.71 1.41 -5.26
CA VAL A 170 23.78 2.88 -5.40
C VAL A 170 23.43 3.23 -6.85
N PRO A 171 22.40 4.05 -7.10
CA PRO A 171 22.01 4.41 -8.45
C PRO A 171 23.01 5.41 -9.04
N GLN A 172 23.17 5.39 -10.36
CA GLN A 172 23.86 6.43 -11.10
C GLN A 172 22.89 7.58 -11.37
N GLU A 173 23.38 8.83 -11.30
CA GLU A 173 22.61 10.02 -11.62
C GLU A 173 23.14 10.71 -12.89
N PHE A 174 22.23 11.15 -13.76
CA PHE A 174 22.54 12.09 -14.84
C PHE A 174 21.32 12.96 -15.15
N LYS A 175 21.48 13.96 -16.02
CA LYS A 175 20.39 14.80 -16.51
C LYS A 175 20.18 14.62 -18.01
N LEU A 176 18.92 14.68 -18.44
CA LEU A 176 18.56 14.83 -19.85
C LEU A 176 18.79 16.26 -20.34
N SER A 177 18.73 16.46 -21.65
CA SER A 177 18.89 17.76 -22.32
C SER A 177 17.97 18.87 -21.79
N ASN A 178 16.77 18.52 -21.30
CA ASN A 178 15.79 19.44 -20.72
C ASN A 178 15.90 19.61 -19.19
N GLY A 179 16.91 19.02 -18.55
CA GLY A 179 17.15 19.12 -17.12
C GLY A 179 16.46 18.07 -16.24
N LEU A 180 15.65 17.16 -16.83
CA LEU A 180 15.05 16.03 -16.11
C LEU A 180 16.15 15.18 -15.47
N THR A 181 16.06 14.99 -14.15
CA THR A 181 16.98 14.11 -13.43
C THR A 181 16.66 12.65 -13.73
N VAL A 182 17.68 11.83 -13.94
CA VAL A 182 17.57 10.40 -14.15
C VAL A 182 18.34 9.67 -13.06
N LEU A 183 17.67 8.74 -12.36
CA LEU A 183 18.32 7.78 -11.47
C LEU A 183 18.28 6.41 -12.13
N TYR A 184 19.44 5.77 -12.30
CA TYR A 184 19.56 4.52 -13.03
C TYR A 184 20.29 3.46 -12.20
N SER A 185 19.71 2.26 -12.11
CA SER A 185 20.32 1.10 -11.47
C SER A 185 20.22 -0.12 -12.37
N GLU A 186 21.37 -0.59 -12.87
CA GLU A 186 21.41 -1.80 -13.70
C GLU A 186 21.19 -3.05 -12.86
N ARG A 187 20.29 -3.92 -13.30
CA ARG A 187 20.00 -5.21 -12.65
C ARG A 187 20.18 -6.34 -13.65
N LEU A 188 21.06 -7.27 -13.32
CA LEU A 188 21.32 -8.48 -14.11
C LEU A 188 20.52 -9.64 -13.51
N GLY A 189 20.06 -10.57 -14.35
CA GLY A 189 19.37 -11.79 -13.89
C GLY A 189 18.12 -12.08 -14.71
N LEU A 190 17.10 -11.23 -14.58
CA LEU A 190 15.83 -11.37 -15.29
C LEU A 190 15.66 -10.27 -16.35
N PRO A 191 15.01 -10.57 -17.50
CA PRO A 191 14.82 -9.61 -18.58
C PRO A 191 13.64 -8.68 -18.27
N VAL A 192 13.74 -7.93 -17.17
CA VAL A 192 12.69 -7.04 -16.65
C VAL A 192 13.26 -5.64 -16.48
N VAL A 193 12.47 -4.63 -16.81
CA VAL A 193 12.77 -3.21 -16.57
C VAL A 193 11.57 -2.53 -15.93
N ALA A 194 11.82 -1.85 -14.81
CA ALA A 194 10.88 -0.95 -14.17
C ALA A 194 11.33 0.50 -14.37
N ALA A 195 10.36 1.39 -14.60
CA ALA A 195 10.59 2.82 -14.67
C ALA A 195 9.46 3.59 -13.98
N SER A 196 9.79 4.68 -13.28
CA SER A 196 8.82 5.57 -12.67
C SER A 196 9.23 7.02 -12.86
N LEU A 197 8.37 7.81 -13.50
CA LEU A 197 8.43 9.26 -13.44
C LEU A 197 7.87 9.70 -12.09
N VAL A 198 8.65 10.45 -11.34
CA VAL A 198 8.34 10.92 -9.99
C VAL A 198 8.37 12.44 -10.00
N LEU A 199 7.26 13.07 -9.59
CA LEU A 199 7.14 14.51 -9.46
C LEU A 199 7.05 14.86 -7.97
N ARG A 200 7.71 15.93 -7.53
CA ARG A 200 7.66 16.41 -6.13
C ARG A 200 6.39 17.21 -5.81
N SER A 201 5.27 16.79 -6.39
CA SER A 201 3.94 17.37 -6.25
C SER A 201 2.94 16.27 -5.90
N GLY A 202 2.32 16.38 -4.73
CA GLY A 202 1.33 15.43 -4.22
C GLY A 202 0.13 16.16 -3.61
N SER A 203 -0.57 15.51 -2.68
CA SER A 203 -1.69 16.13 -1.94
C SER A 203 -1.27 17.41 -1.21
N GLY A 204 0.01 17.54 -0.84
CA GLY A 204 0.62 18.77 -0.28
C GLY A 204 0.54 20.00 -1.18
N ALA A 205 0.32 19.81 -2.49
CA ALA A 205 0.18 20.87 -3.47
C ALA A 205 -1.29 21.23 -3.80
N ASN A 206 -2.27 20.54 -3.19
CA ASN A 206 -3.67 20.88 -3.40
C ASN A 206 -3.97 22.29 -2.87
N PRO A 207 -4.80 23.07 -3.58
CA PRO A 207 -5.47 24.22 -3.00
C PRO A 207 -6.29 23.82 -1.76
N ALA A 208 -6.33 24.70 -0.75
CA ALA A 208 -7.02 24.43 0.52
C ALA A 208 -8.53 24.14 0.34
N ASP A 209 -9.14 24.65 -0.72
CA ASP A 209 -10.55 24.43 -1.08
C ASP A 209 -10.76 23.26 -2.06
N LYS A 210 -9.69 22.61 -2.52
CA LYS A 210 -9.72 21.46 -3.44
C LYS A 210 -8.99 20.20 -2.89
N PRO A 211 -9.33 19.70 -1.68
CA PRO A 211 -8.86 18.40 -1.21
C PRO A 211 -8.98 17.28 -2.26
N GLY A 212 -7.90 16.54 -2.48
CA GLY A 212 -7.86 15.38 -3.38
C GLY A 212 -7.60 15.69 -4.86
N LEU A 213 -7.35 16.97 -5.22
CA LEU A 213 -7.09 17.37 -6.61
C LEU A 213 -5.90 16.64 -7.24
N ALA A 214 -4.78 16.54 -6.53
CA ALA A 214 -3.55 15.90 -7.00
C ALA A 214 -3.76 14.42 -7.35
N SER A 215 -4.39 13.66 -6.44
CA SER A 215 -4.63 12.24 -6.67
C SER A 215 -5.72 11.99 -7.72
N PHE A 216 -6.68 12.91 -7.88
CA PHE A 216 -7.64 12.86 -8.97
C PHE A 216 -6.96 13.13 -10.32
N ALA A 217 -6.10 14.15 -10.40
CA ALA A 217 -5.30 14.44 -11.59
C ALA A 217 -4.42 13.25 -11.96
N ALA A 218 -3.69 12.66 -11.00
CA ALA A 218 -2.86 11.49 -11.22
C ALA A 218 -3.69 10.29 -11.71
N ARG A 219 -4.85 10.00 -11.11
CA ARG A 219 -5.74 8.92 -11.56
C ARG A 219 -6.25 9.11 -12.98
N MET A 220 -6.49 10.37 -13.37
CA MET A 220 -7.00 10.74 -14.68
C MET A 220 -5.97 10.64 -15.81
N LEU A 221 -4.66 10.60 -15.51
CA LEU A 221 -3.62 10.48 -16.54
C LEU A 221 -3.84 9.26 -17.45
N GLN A 222 -4.22 8.12 -16.88
CA GLN A 222 -4.48 6.89 -17.64
C GLN A 222 -5.83 6.88 -18.37
N GLN A 223 -6.62 7.95 -18.31
CA GLN A 223 -8.00 7.95 -18.81
C GLN A 223 -8.15 8.60 -20.18
N GLY A 224 -7.06 9.15 -20.72
CA GLY A 224 -7.03 9.61 -22.10
C GLY A 224 -5.87 10.56 -22.36
N THR A 225 -5.20 10.35 -23.48
CA THR A 225 -4.20 11.24 -24.03
C THR A 225 -4.75 11.93 -25.29
N THR A 226 -3.91 12.73 -25.96
CA THR A 226 -4.26 13.31 -27.26
C THR A 226 -4.36 12.26 -28.36
N THR A 227 -3.82 11.05 -28.15
CA THR A 227 -3.75 9.99 -29.16
C THR A 227 -4.50 8.72 -28.79
N ARG A 228 -4.84 8.53 -27.50
CA ARG A 228 -5.47 7.29 -27.00
C ARG A 228 -6.59 7.59 -25.99
N ASN A 229 -7.66 6.80 -26.03
CA ASN A 229 -8.65 6.76 -24.95
C ASN A 229 -8.23 5.78 -23.83
N ALA A 230 -9.00 5.73 -22.73
CA ALA A 230 -8.71 4.87 -21.58
C ALA A 230 -8.55 3.38 -21.93
N LEU A 231 -9.42 2.84 -22.79
CA LEU A 231 -9.36 1.43 -23.19
C LEU A 231 -8.12 1.15 -24.04
N GLN A 232 -7.79 2.03 -24.99
CA GLN A 232 -6.59 1.89 -25.82
C GLN A 232 -5.30 1.97 -25.00
N ILE A 233 -5.26 2.78 -23.94
CA ILE A 233 -4.11 2.82 -23.00
C ILE A 233 -3.97 1.47 -22.29
N ALA A 234 -5.08 0.93 -21.76
CA ALA A 234 -5.09 -0.36 -21.06
C ALA A 234 -4.71 -1.52 -22.00
N ASP A 235 -5.29 -1.56 -23.21
CA ASP A 235 -4.99 -2.56 -24.22
C ASP A 235 -3.52 -2.48 -24.66
N SER A 236 -2.98 -1.27 -24.90
CA SER A 236 -1.57 -1.10 -25.24
C SER A 236 -0.64 -1.63 -24.14
N ALA A 237 -0.96 -1.39 -22.86
CA ALA A 237 -0.17 -1.92 -21.75
C ALA A 237 -0.26 -3.45 -21.71
N ALA A 238 -1.45 -4.02 -21.87
CA ALA A 238 -1.66 -5.47 -21.87
C ALA A 238 -1.02 -6.17 -23.08
N ASP A 239 -1.06 -5.56 -24.27
CA ASP A 239 -0.37 -6.03 -25.48
C ASP A 239 1.14 -6.12 -25.24
N LEU A 240 1.70 -5.20 -24.45
CA LEU A 240 3.12 -5.22 -24.07
C LEU A 240 3.43 -6.16 -22.91
N GLY A 241 2.41 -6.73 -22.25
CA GLY A 241 2.57 -7.41 -20.97
C GLY A 241 3.14 -6.48 -19.90
N ALA A 242 2.85 -5.17 -19.99
CA ALA A 242 3.35 -4.15 -19.08
C ALA A 242 2.33 -3.87 -17.97
N SER A 243 2.80 -3.66 -16.75
CA SER A 243 2.04 -2.88 -15.78
C SER A 243 2.19 -1.40 -16.09
N LEU A 244 1.12 -0.62 -15.92
CA LEU A 244 1.13 0.84 -16.03
C LEU A 244 0.23 1.38 -14.92
N GLY A 245 0.72 2.36 -14.19
CA GLY A 245 -0.02 2.92 -13.07
C GLY A 245 0.37 4.37 -12.77
N SER A 246 -0.59 5.12 -12.26
CA SER A 246 -0.40 6.49 -11.81
C SER A 246 -1.11 6.72 -10.47
N ARG A 247 -0.42 7.40 -9.55
CA ARG A 247 -0.94 7.72 -8.21
C ARG A 247 -0.33 9.01 -7.69
N ALA A 248 -0.96 9.60 -6.68
CA ALA A 248 -0.36 10.63 -5.86
C ALA A 248 -0.36 10.20 -4.40
N SER A 249 0.65 10.64 -3.66
CA SER A 249 0.78 10.58 -2.22
C SER A 249 0.80 12.01 -1.67
N MET A 250 1.12 12.19 -0.39
CA MET A 250 1.26 13.51 0.24
C MET A 250 2.29 14.41 -0.47
N ASP A 251 3.45 13.87 -0.81
CA ASP A 251 4.60 14.66 -1.28
C ASP A 251 4.96 14.47 -2.75
N SER A 252 4.35 13.50 -3.41
CA SER A 252 4.73 13.13 -4.77
C SER A 252 3.60 12.55 -5.58
N SER A 253 3.74 12.65 -6.89
CA SER A 253 2.93 11.95 -7.89
C SER A 253 3.84 11.08 -8.71
N THR A 254 3.37 9.89 -9.08
CA THR A 254 4.17 8.92 -9.82
C THR A 254 3.39 8.37 -11.00
N VAL A 255 4.07 8.19 -12.13
CA VAL A 255 3.59 7.40 -13.28
C VAL A 255 4.66 6.34 -13.55
N GLY A 256 4.31 5.07 -13.40
CA GLY A 256 5.26 3.98 -13.45
C GLY A 256 4.82 2.83 -14.35
N THR A 257 5.81 2.10 -14.86
CA THR A 257 5.63 0.89 -15.65
C THR A 257 6.66 -0.15 -15.27
N GLN A 258 6.28 -1.42 -15.37
CA GLN A 258 7.20 -2.55 -15.31
C GLN A 258 6.84 -3.52 -16.43
N VAL A 259 7.87 -4.01 -17.14
CA VAL A 259 7.71 -4.78 -18.36
C VAL A 259 8.95 -5.63 -18.64
N LEU A 260 8.81 -6.64 -19.49
CA LEU A 260 9.95 -7.36 -20.06
C LEU A 260 10.84 -6.43 -20.90
N THR A 261 12.17 -6.58 -20.79
CA THR A 261 13.18 -5.73 -21.44
C THR A 261 12.92 -5.50 -22.93
N ARG A 262 12.47 -6.54 -23.64
CA ARG A 262 12.20 -6.49 -25.09
C ARG A 262 11.09 -5.49 -25.47
N ASN A 263 10.16 -5.22 -24.57
CA ASN A 263 8.99 -4.34 -24.76
C ASN A 263 9.16 -2.99 -24.04
N PHE A 264 10.31 -2.75 -23.39
CA PHE A 264 10.56 -1.51 -22.65
C PHE A 264 10.52 -0.24 -23.49
N PRO A 265 11.06 -0.19 -24.74
CA PRO A 265 10.97 1.01 -25.56
C PRO A 265 9.52 1.49 -25.76
N GLU A 266 8.60 0.59 -26.10
CA GLU A 266 7.19 0.88 -26.32
C GLU A 266 6.46 1.23 -25.02
N ALA A 267 6.77 0.52 -23.93
CA ALA A 267 6.20 0.83 -22.62
C ALA A 267 6.61 2.21 -22.11
N LEU A 268 7.87 2.62 -22.36
CA LEU A 268 8.37 3.95 -22.03
C LEU A 268 7.67 5.05 -22.84
N GLU A 269 7.40 4.80 -24.12
CA GLU A 269 6.61 5.72 -24.96
C GLU A 269 5.18 5.86 -24.44
N LEU A 270 4.53 4.77 -24.05
CA LEU A 270 3.20 4.79 -23.44
C LEU A 270 3.19 5.56 -22.11
N LEU A 271 4.19 5.33 -21.25
CA LEU A 271 4.36 6.05 -19.99
C LEU A 271 4.51 7.56 -20.23
N ALA A 272 5.34 7.95 -21.20
CA ALA A 272 5.55 9.34 -21.56
C ALA A 272 4.27 9.98 -22.13
N ASP A 273 3.52 9.29 -22.99
CA ASP A 273 2.25 9.80 -23.54
C ASP A 273 1.24 10.10 -22.43
N VAL A 274 1.08 9.16 -21.49
CA VAL A 274 0.16 9.28 -20.35
C VAL A 274 0.56 10.41 -19.40
N ALA A 275 1.86 10.60 -19.15
CA ALA A 275 2.35 11.65 -18.27
C ALA A 275 2.34 13.05 -18.90
N LEU A 276 2.62 13.15 -20.20
CA LEU A 276 2.91 14.42 -20.87
C LEU A 276 1.78 14.94 -21.76
N HIS A 277 0.81 14.11 -22.15
CA HIS A 277 -0.27 14.52 -23.04
C HIS A 277 -1.69 14.18 -22.56
N PRO A 278 -2.03 14.29 -21.25
CA PRO A 278 -3.37 13.97 -20.77
C PRO A 278 -4.41 14.98 -21.30
N THR A 279 -5.59 14.48 -21.70
CA THR A 279 -6.69 15.33 -22.21
C THR A 279 -7.79 15.59 -21.19
N PHE A 280 -7.82 14.81 -20.09
CA PHE A 280 -8.85 14.80 -19.05
C PHE A 280 -10.27 14.73 -19.65
N PRO A 281 -10.68 13.60 -20.27
CA PRO A 281 -11.97 13.47 -20.94
C PRO A 281 -13.13 13.63 -19.95
N LYS A 282 -14.17 14.41 -20.31
CA LYS A 282 -15.28 14.75 -19.41
C LYS A 282 -16.06 13.53 -18.92
N ASP A 283 -16.35 12.58 -19.81
CA ASP A 283 -17.11 11.38 -19.45
C ASP A 283 -16.31 10.49 -18.47
N GLU A 284 -14.99 10.42 -18.65
CA GLU A 284 -14.09 9.70 -17.74
C GLU A 284 -13.96 10.40 -16.38
N ILE A 285 -13.94 11.73 -16.35
CA ILE A 285 -13.96 12.49 -15.08
C ILE A 285 -15.20 12.11 -14.28
N GLU A 286 -16.38 12.10 -14.89
CA GLU A 286 -17.61 11.77 -14.16
C GLU A 286 -17.69 10.30 -13.76
N ARG A 287 -17.13 9.37 -14.55
CA ARG A 287 -17.00 7.96 -14.16
C ARG A 287 -16.08 7.82 -12.95
N VAL A 288 -14.87 8.38 -13.02
CA VAL A 288 -13.88 8.31 -11.94
C VAL A 288 -14.36 9.06 -10.69
N ARG A 289 -15.08 10.18 -10.83
CA ARG A 289 -15.69 10.90 -9.70
C ARG A 289 -16.64 9.98 -8.92
N LYS A 290 -17.52 9.26 -9.62
CA LYS A 290 -18.45 8.30 -9.00
C LYS A 290 -17.72 7.14 -8.31
N GLU A 291 -16.64 6.64 -8.90
CA GLU A 291 -15.79 5.60 -8.26
C GLU A 291 -15.18 6.11 -6.96
N ARG A 292 -14.71 7.36 -6.95
CA ARG A 292 -14.14 7.99 -5.76
C ARG A 292 -15.18 8.30 -4.69
N GLU A 293 -16.38 8.72 -5.09
CA GLU A 293 -17.51 8.88 -4.16
C GLU A 293 -17.89 7.54 -3.51
N ALA A 294 -17.94 6.45 -4.29
CA ALA A 294 -18.18 5.11 -3.75
C ALA A 294 -17.06 4.68 -2.80
N ALA A 295 -15.80 4.94 -3.14
CA ALA A 295 -14.66 4.66 -2.27
C ALA A 295 -14.75 5.43 -0.94
N LEU A 296 -15.15 6.70 -0.96
CA LEU A 296 -15.37 7.49 0.25
C LEU A 296 -16.51 6.96 1.14
N VAL A 297 -17.55 6.38 0.54
CA VAL A 297 -18.63 5.73 1.29
C VAL A 297 -18.12 4.44 1.93
N GLN A 298 -17.45 3.58 1.15
CA GLN A 298 -16.90 2.32 1.61
C GLN A 298 -15.83 2.52 2.71
N GLU A 299 -15.05 3.59 2.63
CA GLU A 299 -14.04 3.94 3.64
C GLU A 299 -14.67 4.16 5.03
N LYS A 300 -15.92 4.65 5.09
CA LYS A 300 -16.64 4.85 6.36
C LYS A 300 -17.05 3.55 7.05
N ASP A 301 -17.07 2.45 6.30
CA ASP A 301 -17.37 1.13 6.83
C ASP A 301 -16.16 0.53 7.57
N ASP A 302 -14.94 1.02 7.33
CA ASP A 302 -13.72 0.58 8.00
C ASP A 302 -13.39 1.47 9.22
N PRO A 303 -13.42 0.95 10.46
CA PRO A 303 -13.17 1.75 11.67
C PRO A 303 -11.80 2.45 11.69
N PHE A 304 -10.75 1.83 11.15
CA PHE A 304 -9.42 2.43 11.13
C PHE A 304 -9.31 3.55 10.10
N SER A 305 -9.92 3.40 8.93
CA SER A 305 -9.97 4.45 7.93
C SER A 305 -10.73 5.68 8.48
N VAL A 306 -11.81 5.46 9.22
CA VAL A 306 -12.50 6.52 9.98
C VAL A 306 -11.57 7.14 11.02
N ALA A 307 -10.89 6.33 11.84
CA ALA A 307 -9.97 6.83 12.88
C ALA A 307 -8.86 7.71 12.27
N THR A 308 -8.20 7.22 11.23
CA THR A 308 -7.14 7.92 10.50
C THR A 308 -7.65 9.22 9.87
N ARG A 309 -8.86 9.22 9.30
CA ARG A 309 -9.47 10.45 8.75
C ARG A 309 -9.68 11.50 9.84
N VAL A 310 -10.29 11.11 10.96
CA VAL A 310 -10.53 12.00 12.09
C VAL A 310 -9.21 12.51 12.68
N MET A 311 -8.22 11.62 12.84
CA MET A 311 -6.88 11.92 13.29
C MET A 311 -6.20 12.98 12.41
N ARG A 312 -6.20 12.81 11.07
CA ARG A 312 -5.62 13.78 10.13
C ARG A 312 -6.24 15.15 10.26
N THR A 313 -7.57 15.24 10.25
CA THR A 313 -8.27 16.54 10.38
C THR A 313 -8.03 17.18 11.74
N ALA A 314 -7.97 16.38 12.81
CA ALA A 314 -7.69 16.86 14.16
C ALA A 314 -6.22 17.28 14.36
N LEU A 315 -5.27 16.65 13.67
CA LEU A 315 -3.84 16.93 13.77
C LEU A 315 -3.43 18.15 12.96
N TYR A 316 -3.85 18.21 11.69
CA TYR A 316 -3.40 19.24 10.75
C TYR A 316 -4.37 20.41 10.59
N GLY A 317 -5.62 20.24 11.03
CA GLY A 317 -6.70 21.18 10.78
C GLY A 317 -7.29 21.06 9.37
N PRO A 318 -8.45 21.71 9.13
CA PRO A 318 -9.23 21.53 7.90
C PRO A 318 -8.67 22.25 6.66
N HIS A 319 -7.74 23.20 6.84
CA HIS A 319 -7.16 23.99 5.75
C HIS A 319 -5.76 23.54 5.33
N ASN A 320 -5.17 22.60 6.08
CA ASN A 320 -3.86 22.06 5.75
C ASN A 320 -4.01 20.92 4.73
N PRO A 321 -3.18 20.89 3.68
CA PRO A 321 -3.26 19.85 2.66
C PRO A 321 -3.06 18.39 3.15
N TYR A 322 -2.54 18.18 4.35
CA TYR A 322 -2.38 16.85 4.97
C TYR A 322 -3.56 16.48 5.90
N GLY A 323 -4.50 17.40 6.12
CA GLY A 323 -5.63 17.24 7.04
C GLY A 323 -6.83 16.45 6.48
N TYR A 324 -6.72 15.93 5.26
CA TYR A 324 -7.76 15.15 4.61
C TYR A 324 -7.17 13.90 3.92
N PRO A 325 -7.99 12.89 3.60
CA PRO A 325 -7.54 11.72 2.85
C PRO A 325 -7.12 12.07 1.43
N ASP A 326 -6.16 11.32 0.88
CA ASP A 326 -5.66 11.55 -0.50
C ASP A 326 -6.79 11.56 -1.53
N VAL A 327 -7.85 10.79 -1.33
CA VAL A 327 -9.00 10.75 -2.24
C VAL A 327 -9.83 12.05 -2.26
N GLY A 328 -9.66 12.92 -1.27
CA GLY A 328 -10.39 14.17 -1.09
C GLY A 328 -11.59 14.04 -0.14
N THR A 329 -12.54 14.98 -0.25
CA THR A 329 -13.79 14.98 0.50
C THR A 329 -14.99 14.90 -0.44
N SER A 330 -16.15 14.49 0.06
CA SER A 330 -17.38 14.47 -0.77
C SER A 330 -17.70 15.86 -1.34
N ASP A 331 -17.43 16.93 -0.58
CA ASP A 331 -17.70 18.29 -1.01
C ASP A 331 -16.68 18.77 -2.06
N SER A 332 -15.38 18.48 -1.89
CA SER A 332 -14.37 18.86 -2.89
C SER A 332 -14.58 18.11 -4.21
N LEU A 333 -14.91 16.81 -4.14
CA LEU A 333 -15.20 16.01 -5.33
C LEU A 333 -16.39 16.53 -6.12
N LYS A 334 -17.35 17.26 -5.55
CA LYS A 334 -18.45 17.85 -6.35
C LYS A 334 -18.02 19.11 -7.11
N THR A 335 -16.94 19.76 -6.68
CA THR A 335 -16.53 21.06 -7.22
C THR A 335 -15.29 21.01 -8.10
N ILE A 336 -14.48 19.94 -8.04
CA ILE A 336 -13.31 19.77 -8.90
C ILE A 336 -13.76 19.67 -10.37
N SER A 337 -13.35 20.66 -11.17
CA SER A 337 -13.63 20.77 -12.60
C SER A 337 -12.52 20.16 -13.45
N ARG A 338 -12.76 20.01 -14.76
CA ARG A 338 -11.72 19.60 -15.72
C ARG A 338 -10.60 20.64 -15.78
N GLU A 339 -10.97 21.91 -15.70
CA GLU A 339 -10.07 23.05 -15.74
C GLU A 339 -9.13 23.03 -14.52
N ASP A 340 -9.62 22.65 -13.34
CA ASP A 340 -8.80 22.46 -12.14
C ASP A 340 -7.75 21.35 -12.34
N LEU A 341 -8.15 20.21 -12.92
CA LEU A 341 -7.24 19.09 -13.20
C LEU A 341 -6.15 19.48 -14.21
N LEU A 342 -6.55 20.17 -15.29
CA LEU A 342 -5.63 20.64 -16.31
C LEU A 342 -4.66 21.67 -15.75
N LYS A 343 -5.16 22.62 -14.93
CA LYS A 343 -4.34 23.63 -14.27
C LYS A 343 -3.34 22.99 -13.32
N PHE A 344 -3.78 22.03 -12.49
CA PHE A 344 -2.88 21.30 -11.59
C PHE A 344 -1.76 20.60 -12.38
N TRP A 345 -2.10 19.91 -13.46
CA TRP A 345 -1.09 19.29 -14.33
C TRP A 345 -0.12 20.34 -14.91
N GLN A 346 -0.63 21.45 -15.43
CA GLN A 346 0.17 22.54 -16.01
C GLN A 346 1.09 23.25 -15.00
N GLU A 347 0.75 23.28 -13.71
CA GLU A 347 1.52 23.98 -12.67
C GLU A 347 2.52 23.08 -11.93
N HIS A 348 2.39 21.76 -12.07
CA HIS A 348 3.14 20.79 -11.26
C HIS A 348 3.87 19.70 -12.05
N TYR A 349 3.63 19.58 -13.36
CA TYR A 349 4.27 18.58 -14.21
C TYR A 349 5.36 19.21 -15.07
N PHE A 350 6.58 19.27 -14.50
CA PHE A 350 7.76 19.81 -15.18
C PHE A 350 9.02 18.94 -15.01
N PRO A 351 9.92 18.90 -16.01
CA PRO A 351 11.15 18.12 -15.94
C PRO A 351 12.11 18.64 -14.87
N ASN A 352 12.09 19.94 -14.55
CA ASN A 352 12.98 20.55 -13.56
C ASN A 352 12.51 20.39 -12.10
N ASP A 353 11.38 19.72 -11.85
CA ASP A 353 10.93 19.28 -10.51
C ASP A 353 10.43 17.82 -10.51
N ALA A 354 11.03 17.03 -11.42
CA ALA A 354 10.75 15.61 -11.57
C ALA A 354 12.06 14.82 -11.74
N ALA A 355 11.95 13.51 -11.54
CA ALA A 355 12.99 12.55 -11.89
C ALA A 355 12.36 11.31 -12.54
N ILE A 356 13.05 10.72 -13.52
CA ILE A 356 12.72 9.40 -14.07
C ILE A 356 13.70 8.38 -13.48
N ILE A 357 13.16 7.42 -12.73
CA ILE A 357 13.94 6.40 -12.03
C ILE A 357 13.78 5.12 -12.85
N VAL A 358 14.88 4.46 -13.19
CA VAL A 358 14.89 3.24 -14.00
C VAL A 358 15.76 2.18 -13.32
N ALA A 359 15.20 1.00 -13.09
CA ALA A 359 15.94 -0.15 -12.57
C ALA A 359 15.59 -1.40 -13.37
N GLY A 360 16.61 -2.15 -13.81
CA GLY A 360 16.36 -3.37 -14.58
C GLY A 360 17.48 -3.78 -15.53
N ASN A 361 17.17 -4.79 -16.34
CA ASN A 361 18.08 -5.33 -17.35
C ASN A 361 18.07 -4.46 -18.62
N ILE A 362 18.67 -3.28 -18.53
CA ILE A 362 18.88 -2.39 -19.66
C ILE A 362 20.18 -1.63 -19.47
N LYS A 363 21.03 -1.55 -20.51
CA LYS A 363 22.29 -0.81 -20.45
C LYS A 363 22.06 0.69 -20.57
N LEU A 364 22.86 1.49 -19.85
CA LEU A 364 22.80 2.95 -19.92
C LEU A 364 22.92 3.51 -21.36
N ALA A 365 23.77 2.91 -22.20
CA ALA A 365 23.95 3.31 -23.59
C ALA A 365 22.68 3.16 -24.44
N THR A 366 21.83 2.19 -24.11
CA THR A 366 20.51 1.97 -24.74
C THR A 366 19.44 2.86 -24.08
N LEU A 367 19.48 2.98 -22.76
CA LEU A 367 18.49 3.72 -21.99
C LEU A 367 18.49 5.23 -22.30
N LYS A 368 19.67 5.86 -22.34
CA LYS A 368 19.77 7.32 -22.47
C LYS A 368 19.10 7.85 -23.76
N PRO A 369 19.33 7.27 -24.95
CA PRO A 369 18.60 7.67 -26.17
C PRO A 369 17.09 7.48 -26.07
N LEU A 370 16.60 6.40 -25.44
CA LEU A 370 15.18 6.16 -25.24
C LEU A 370 14.54 7.25 -24.36
N LEU A 371 15.21 7.62 -23.27
CA LEU A 371 14.76 8.70 -22.39
C LEU A 371 14.76 10.06 -23.09
N GLU A 372 15.79 10.39 -23.86
CA GLU A 372 15.82 11.64 -24.64
C GLU A 372 14.69 11.68 -25.68
N LYS A 373 14.40 10.56 -26.36
CA LYS A 373 13.27 10.46 -27.29
C LYS A 373 11.93 10.68 -26.58
N ALA A 374 11.73 10.05 -25.43
CA ALA A 374 10.46 10.07 -24.71
C ALA A 374 10.21 11.40 -23.95
N PHE A 375 11.25 11.98 -23.34
CA PHE A 375 11.12 13.12 -22.43
C PHE A 375 11.90 14.36 -22.85
N GLY A 376 12.86 14.29 -23.77
CA GLY A 376 13.76 15.41 -24.08
C GLY A 376 13.06 16.67 -24.62
N ALA A 377 11.89 16.52 -25.24
CA ALA A 377 11.07 17.64 -25.72
C ALA A 377 10.15 18.26 -24.63
N TRP A 378 10.07 17.64 -23.45
CA TRP A 378 9.24 18.14 -22.35
C TRP A 378 9.81 19.47 -21.83
N LYS A 379 8.96 20.49 -21.76
CA LYS A 379 9.37 21.86 -21.44
C LYS A 379 9.49 22.07 -19.94
N GLN A 380 10.55 22.76 -19.53
CA GLN A 380 10.69 23.27 -18.17
C GLN A 380 9.56 24.25 -17.82
N GLY A 381 9.26 24.34 -16.54
CA GLY A 381 8.34 25.33 -16.00
C GLY A 381 8.82 25.92 -14.70
N GLN A 382 7.92 26.62 -14.02
CA GLN A 382 8.14 27.20 -12.69
C GLN A 382 7.24 26.46 -11.71
N PRO A 383 7.76 25.43 -11.00
CA PRO A 383 6.97 24.70 -10.03
C PRO A 383 6.39 25.65 -9.00
N ALA A 384 5.09 25.55 -8.73
CA ALA A 384 4.48 26.31 -7.66
C ALA A 384 5.13 25.94 -6.31
N THR A 385 5.45 26.94 -5.49
CA THR A 385 5.95 26.69 -4.14
C THR A 385 4.79 26.14 -3.29
N ALA A 386 4.99 24.98 -2.67
CA ALA A 386 3.98 24.40 -1.79
C ALA A 386 3.63 25.39 -0.66
N VAL A 387 2.34 25.71 -0.53
CA VAL A 387 1.83 26.55 0.55
C VAL A 387 1.61 25.65 1.76
N SER A 388 2.66 25.37 2.52
CA SER A 388 2.49 24.76 3.84
C SER A 388 2.32 25.87 4.87
N GLY A 389 1.11 26.00 5.42
CA GLY A 389 0.89 26.82 6.62
C GLY A 389 1.67 26.27 7.82
N ALA A 390 1.83 27.09 8.87
CA ALA A 390 2.42 26.60 10.11
C ALA A 390 1.62 25.39 10.62
N LEU A 391 2.31 24.33 10.98
CA LEU A 391 1.68 23.19 11.65
C LEU A 391 1.30 23.63 13.06
N GLU A 392 -0.01 23.61 13.36
CA GLU A 392 -0.48 23.80 14.72
C GLU A 392 -0.14 22.53 15.51
N THR A 393 0.62 22.68 16.59
CA THR A 393 0.78 21.58 17.54
C THR A 393 -0.57 21.33 18.20
N SER A 394 -1.06 20.10 18.18
CA SER A 394 -2.31 19.80 18.86
C SER A 394 -2.12 19.47 20.33
N ASP A 395 -2.96 20.03 21.18
CA ASP A 395 -3.08 19.63 22.58
C ASP A 395 -3.63 18.18 22.72
N ALA A 396 -3.38 17.57 23.88
CA ALA A 396 -3.97 16.29 24.25
C ALA A 396 -5.51 16.36 24.27
N ARG A 397 -6.13 15.35 23.65
CA ARG A 397 -7.58 15.27 23.43
C ARG A 397 -8.05 13.82 23.48
N LEU A 398 -9.29 13.61 23.90
CA LEU A 398 -10.01 12.35 23.73
C LEU A 398 -11.11 12.55 22.69
N ILE A 399 -11.00 11.89 21.55
CA ILE A 399 -11.93 11.97 20.43
C ILE A 399 -12.67 10.65 20.31
N LEU A 400 -13.99 10.67 20.49
CA LEU A 400 -14.85 9.51 20.33
C LEU A 400 -15.65 9.61 19.03
N VAL A 401 -15.67 8.54 18.25
CA VAL A 401 -16.55 8.38 17.08
C VAL A 401 -17.46 7.20 17.33
N ASP A 402 -18.76 7.45 17.36
CA ASP A 402 -19.74 6.42 17.70
C ASP A 402 -19.91 5.41 16.57
N ARG A 403 -19.78 4.13 16.91
CA ARG A 403 -20.07 2.99 16.05
C ARG A 403 -20.88 1.96 16.86
N PRO A 404 -22.21 2.13 16.96
CA PRO A 404 -23.06 1.29 17.79
C PRO A 404 -22.92 -0.20 17.48
N GLY A 405 -22.81 -1.04 18.51
CA GLY A 405 -22.71 -2.49 18.35
C GLY A 405 -21.35 -3.00 17.86
N ALA A 406 -20.35 -2.13 17.69
CA ALA A 406 -19.01 -2.57 17.31
C ALA A 406 -18.42 -3.54 18.38
N PRO A 407 -17.94 -4.74 17.98
CA PRO A 407 -17.35 -5.70 18.91
C PRO A 407 -15.90 -5.34 19.29
N GLN A 408 -15.27 -4.47 18.50
CA GLN A 408 -13.95 -3.93 18.73
C GLN A 408 -13.95 -2.41 18.55
N THR A 409 -13.05 -1.74 19.26
CA THR A 409 -12.74 -0.32 19.10
C THR A 409 -11.45 -0.19 18.30
N ALA A 410 -11.48 0.55 17.20
CA ALA A 410 -10.25 1.01 16.55
C ALA A 410 -9.70 2.19 17.35
N LEU A 411 -8.50 2.00 17.90
CA LEU A 411 -7.83 2.93 18.78
C LEU A 411 -6.58 3.47 18.08
N GLU A 412 -6.48 4.79 17.99
CA GLU A 412 -5.30 5.51 17.49
C GLU A 412 -4.87 6.56 18.52
N CYS A 413 -3.66 6.42 19.05
CA CYS A 413 -3.01 7.38 19.93
C CYS A 413 -1.92 8.09 19.11
N TYR A 414 -2.08 9.38 18.82
CA TYR A 414 -1.23 10.08 17.87
C TYR A 414 -0.78 11.46 18.34
N GLU A 415 0.33 11.92 17.75
CA GLU A 415 0.83 13.29 17.84
C GLU A 415 1.55 13.67 16.55
N LEU A 416 1.99 14.92 16.45
CA LEU A 416 2.86 15.35 15.36
C LEU A 416 4.25 14.75 15.57
N GLY A 417 4.69 13.92 14.63
CA GLY A 417 6.01 13.29 14.63
C GLY A 417 7.05 14.15 13.92
N ALA A 418 7.83 13.52 13.04
CA ALA A 418 8.99 14.14 12.41
C ALA A 418 8.85 14.23 10.88
N ALA A 419 9.55 15.20 10.28
CA ALA A 419 9.77 15.22 8.84
C ALA A 419 10.85 14.19 8.48
N ARG A 420 10.83 13.66 7.25
CA ARG A 420 11.81 12.68 6.76
C ARG A 420 13.26 13.18 6.81
N SER A 421 13.46 14.49 6.78
CA SER A 421 14.75 15.18 6.80
C SER A 421 15.37 15.33 8.19
N THR A 422 14.68 14.90 9.26
CA THR A 422 15.26 14.99 10.61
C THR A 422 16.59 14.22 10.71
N PRO A 423 17.62 14.77 11.39
CA PRO A 423 18.86 14.03 11.64
C PRO A 423 18.63 12.81 12.55
N ASP A 424 17.51 12.77 13.28
CA ASP A 424 17.17 11.68 14.20
C ASP A 424 16.39 10.54 13.52
N TYR A 425 16.29 10.53 12.18
CA TYR A 425 15.50 9.53 11.44
C TYR A 425 15.93 8.11 11.80
N VAL A 426 17.24 7.84 11.79
CA VAL A 426 17.76 6.49 12.04
C VAL A 426 17.50 6.03 13.48
N PRO A 427 17.79 6.82 14.53
CA PRO A 427 17.36 6.50 15.88
C PRO A 427 15.84 6.32 16.05
N LEU A 428 15.02 7.13 15.36
CA LEU A 428 13.56 7.00 15.39
C LEU A 428 13.09 5.65 14.84
N GLU A 429 13.68 5.17 13.76
CA GLU A 429 13.37 3.85 13.21
C GLU A 429 13.70 2.74 14.21
N VAL A 430 14.83 2.83 14.92
CA VAL A 430 15.21 1.86 15.95
C VAL A 430 14.23 1.89 17.13
N VAL A 431 13.89 3.09 17.62
CA VAL A 431 12.92 3.27 18.71
C VAL A 431 11.54 2.73 18.32
N ASN A 432 11.05 3.07 17.13
CA ASN A 432 9.74 2.62 16.68
C ASN A 432 9.68 1.11 16.47
N THR A 433 10.76 0.52 15.96
CA THR A 433 10.85 -0.94 15.75
C THR A 433 10.61 -1.69 17.05
N GLU A 434 11.25 -1.28 18.14
CA GLU A 434 11.05 -1.88 19.46
C GLU A 434 9.69 -1.54 20.08
N LEU A 435 9.25 -0.29 19.94
CA LEU A 435 8.00 0.16 20.54
C LEU A 435 6.78 -0.57 19.98
N GLY A 436 6.69 -0.69 18.66
CA GLY A 436 5.51 -1.21 17.98
C GLY A 436 5.72 -1.71 16.55
N GLY A 437 6.96 -1.75 16.05
CA GLY A 437 7.26 -2.18 14.67
C GLY A 437 7.53 -3.67 14.49
N LEU A 438 7.59 -4.43 15.58
CA LEU A 438 7.82 -5.89 15.59
C LEU A 438 6.62 -6.65 16.13
N PHE A 439 6.49 -7.92 15.75
CA PHE A 439 5.57 -8.82 16.44
C PHE A 439 5.91 -8.97 17.92
N SER A 440 7.20 -8.99 18.26
CA SER A 440 7.70 -9.02 19.64
C SER A 440 7.88 -7.63 20.27
N SER A 441 7.35 -6.57 19.65
CA SER A 441 7.46 -5.20 20.16
C SER A 441 6.74 -5.03 21.50
N ARG A 442 7.15 -4.02 22.27
CA ARG A 442 6.64 -3.75 23.61
C ARG A 442 5.12 -3.59 23.64
N ILE A 443 4.54 -2.76 22.76
CA ILE A 443 3.10 -2.55 22.69
C ILE A 443 2.37 -3.85 22.33
N ASN A 444 2.86 -4.60 21.32
CA ASN A 444 2.18 -5.82 20.90
C ASN A 444 2.26 -6.90 21.97
N MET A 445 3.42 -7.13 22.58
CA MET A 445 3.59 -8.10 23.66
C MET A 445 2.74 -7.75 24.89
N ASN A 446 2.61 -6.47 25.23
CA ASN A 446 1.76 -6.05 26.32
C ASN A 446 0.26 -6.30 26.01
N LEU A 447 -0.26 -5.74 24.91
CA LEU A 447 -1.70 -5.80 24.63
C LEU A 447 -2.17 -7.19 24.17
N ARG A 448 -1.40 -7.87 23.33
CA ARG A 448 -1.79 -9.16 22.72
C ARG A 448 -1.42 -10.35 23.59
N GLU A 449 -0.17 -10.46 24.01
CA GLU A 449 0.33 -11.66 24.70
C GLU A 449 0.07 -11.60 26.21
N ALA A 450 0.33 -10.48 26.87
CA ALA A 450 0.12 -10.39 28.32
C ALA A 450 -1.36 -10.23 28.69
N HIS A 451 -2.11 -9.43 27.92
CA HIS A 451 -3.49 -9.08 28.26
C HIS A 451 -4.58 -9.73 27.39
N GLY A 452 -4.26 -10.21 26.18
CA GLY A 452 -5.26 -10.78 25.27
C GLY A 452 -6.34 -9.78 24.83
N TYR A 453 -6.02 -8.48 24.80
CA TYR A 453 -6.95 -7.41 24.42
C TYR A 453 -7.19 -7.30 22.92
N THR A 454 -6.23 -7.79 22.11
CA THR A 454 -6.18 -7.59 20.67
C THR A 454 -5.49 -8.77 19.97
N TYR A 455 -5.71 -8.89 18.67
CA TYR A 455 -4.91 -9.74 17.79
C TYR A 455 -3.60 -9.10 17.32
N GLY A 456 -3.47 -7.78 17.46
CA GLY A 456 -2.28 -7.03 17.06
C GLY A 456 -2.33 -5.57 17.50
N ALA A 457 -1.19 -5.04 17.90
CA ALA A 457 -0.98 -3.63 18.18
C ALA A 457 0.39 -3.20 17.65
N GLY A 458 0.56 -1.92 17.35
CA GLY A 458 1.82 -1.42 16.82
C GLY A 458 1.96 0.08 16.90
N SER A 459 3.07 0.58 16.37
CA SER A 459 3.36 2.01 16.25
C SER A 459 4.12 2.32 14.97
N THR A 460 3.97 3.54 14.47
CA THR A 460 4.70 4.02 13.30
C THR A 460 4.92 5.53 13.33
N PHE A 461 6.02 5.96 12.73
CA PHE A 461 6.22 7.33 12.27
C PHE A 461 5.94 7.34 10.77
N ALA A 462 4.91 8.09 10.34
CA ALA A 462 4.70 8.36 8.93
C ALA A 462 5.55 9.57 8.55
N TYR A 463 6.55 9.39 7.69
CA TYR A 463 7.42 10.50 7.29
C TYR A 463 6.95 11.15 5.99
N HIS A 464 6.97 12.48 5.99
CA HIS A 464 6.72 13.33 4.84
C HIS A 464 7.84 14.38 4.72
N ARG A 465 7.82 15.20 3.67
CA ARG A 465 8.72 16.36 3.53
C ARG A 465 8.45 17.38 4.63
N GLN A 466 7.20 17.52 5.05
CA GLN A 466 6.80 18.18 6.30
C GLN A 466 6.66 17.16 7.43
N PRO A 467 6.61 17.59 8.71
CA PRO A 467 6.35 16.67 9.82
C PRO A 467 5.07 15.84 9.63
N GLY A 468 5.24 14.51 9.62
CA GLY A 468 4.14 13.55 9.57
C GLY A 468 3.72 13.06 10.97
N PRO A 469 2.64 12.27 11.10
CA PRO A 469 2.18 11.78 12.40
C PRO A 469 3.07 10.67 12.98
N PHE A 470 3.22 10.68 14.30
CA PHE A 470 3.48 9.46 15.08
C PHE A 470 2.13 8.89 15.53
N LEU A 471 1.95 7.57 15.41
CA LEU A 471 0.78 6.90 16.00
C LEU A 471 1.12 5.54 16.60
N ALA A 472 0.48 5.23 17.73
CA ALA A 472 0.34 3.89 18.28
C ALA A 472 -1.13 3.45 18.13
N TYR A 473 -1.37 2.23 17.67
CA TYR A 473 -2.70 1.80 17.24
C TYR A 473 -2.99 0.33 17.55
N SER A 474 -4.28 0.01 17.69
CA SER A 474 -4.77 -1.37 17.82
C SER A 474 -6.29 -1.47 17.60
N ALA A 475 -6.77 -2.65 17.21
CA ALA A 475 -8.19 -3.01 17.28
C ALA A 475 -8.44 -3.87 18.52
N VAL A 476 -8.97 -3.26 19.57
CA VAL A 476 -9.14 -3.89 20.88
C VAL A 476 -10.60 -4.27 21.09
N ARG A 477 -10.86 -5.33 21.86
CA ARG A 477 -12.23 -5.69 22.24
C ARG A 477 -12.90 -4.51 22.98
N THR A 478 -14.17 -4.24 22.71
CA THR A 478 -14.85 -2.99 23.15
C THR A 478 -14.78 -2.76 24.66
N ASP A 479 -14.94 -3.81 25.46
CA ASP A 479 -14.91 -3.77 26.94
C ASP A 479 -13.53 -3.44 27.53
N VAL A 480 -12.45 -3.57 26.77
CA VAL A 480 -11.07 -3.27 27.22
C VAL A 480 -10.48 -2.03 26.57
N THR A 481 -11.31 -1.16 25.97
CA THR A 481 -10.85 0.07 25.30
C THR A 481 -10.03 0.98 26.24
N ALA A 482 -10.56 1.29 27.43
CA ALA A 482 -9.85 2.14 28.40
C ALA A 482 -8.61 1.45 29.02
N PRO A 483 -8.67 0.17 29.45
CA PRO A 483 -7.48 -0.58 29.85
C PRO A 483 -6.38 -0.61 28.78
N ALA A 484 -6.72 -0.90 27.52
CA ALA A 484 -5.74 -0.94 26.44
C ALA A 484 -5.12 0.43 26.16
N THR A 485 -5.91 1.51 26.25
CA THR A 485 -5.39 2.88 26.13
C THR A 485 -4.39 3.19 27.24
N THR A 486 -4.68 2.75 28.47
CA THR A 486 -3.74 2.91 29.60
C THR A 486 -2.44 2.16 29.35
N GLU A 487 -2.51 0.92 28.87
CA GLU A 487 -1.31 0.13 28.58
C GLU A 487 -0.47 0.70 27.42
N ILE A 488 -1.10 1.27 26.38
CA ILE A 488 -0.37 2.01 25.35
C ILE A 488 0.40 3.17 25.99
N PHE A 489 -0.24 4.00 26.81
CA PHE A 489 0.43 5.12 27.47
C PHE A 489 1.53 4.67 28.45
N ASN A 490 1.39 3.50 29.07
CA ASN A 490 2.42 2.91 29.91
C ASN A 490 3.66 2.54 29.08
N GLU A 491 3.49 1.89 27.92
CA GLU A 491 4.62 1.56 27.04
C GLU A 491 5.27 2.80 26.42
N LEU A 492 4.49 3.82 26.08
CA LEU A 492 5.04 5.11 25.61
C LEU A 492 5.91 5.78 26.67
N ARG A 493 5.46 5.81 27.93
CA ARG A 493 6.28 6.31 29.05
C ARG A 493 7.50 5.44 29.29
N ARG A 494 7.33 4.12 29.30
CA ARG A 494 8.43 3.17 29.50
C ARG A 494 9.52 3.30 28.43
N MET A 495 9.14 3.54 27.17
CA MET A 495 10.10 3.78 26.07
C MET A 495 10.92 5.05 26.28
N ARG A 496 10.35 6.08 26.92
CA ARG A 496 11.09 7.31 27.30
C ARG A 496 11.96 7.11 28.53
N ASP A 497 11.47 6.38 29.52
CA ASP A 497 12.05 6.38 30.87
C ASP A 497 13.01 5.19 31.11
N THR A 498 12.90 4.14 30.31
CA THR A 498 13.72 2.92 30.41
C THR A 498 14.45 2.67 29.10
N GLN A 499 15.79 2.64 29.16
CA GLN A 499 16.62 2.28 28.01
C GLN A 499 16.24 0.91 27.44
N MET A 500 16.44 0.75 26.13
CA MET A 500 16.32 -0.56 25.49
C MET A 500 17.40 -1.51 26.01
N THR A 501 17.05 -2.77 26.24
CA THR A 501 18.04 -3.79 26.61
C THR A 501 18.96 -4.09 25.42
N PRO A 502 20.14 -4.71 25.66
CA PRO A 502 21.00 -5.15 24.57
C PRO A 502 20.30 -6.06 23.55
N GLU A 503 19.39 -6.91 24.00
CA GLU A 503 18.61 -7.83 23.16
C GLU A 503 17.59 -7.08 22.30
N GLU A 504 16.84 -6.14 22.88
CA GLU A 504 15.90 -5.27 22.17
C GLU A 504 16.62 -4.43 21.10
N MET A 505 17.76 -3.82 21.46
CA MET A 505 18.61 -3.07 20.52
C MET A 505 19.09 -3.95 19.38
N LYS A 506 19.61 -5.14 19.71
CA LYS A 506 20.11 -6.07 18.70
C LYS A 506 19.00 -6.50 17.76
N LEU A 507 17.84 -6.92 18.31
CA LEU A 507 16.70 -7.38 17.52
C LEU A 507 16.16 -6.28 16.60
N SER A 508 16.03 -5.06 17.10
CA SER A 508 15.54 -3.92 16.32
C SER A 508 16.48 -3.58 15.17
N LYS A 509 17.78 -3.42 15.45
CA LYS A 509 18.80 -3.17 14.41
C LYS A 509 18.87 -4.27 13.37
N ASP A 510 18.86 -5.51 13.84
CA ASP A 510 18.87 -6.69 13.01
C ASP A 510 17.66 -6.76 12.09
N SER A 511 16.46 -6.47 12.61
CA SER A 511 15.23 -6.48 11.83
C SER A 511 15.29 -5.44 10.70
N ILE A 512 15.68 -4.21 11.04
CA ILE A 512 15.81 -3.12 10.06
C ILE A 512 16.84 -3.49 8.98
N THR A 513 18.03 -3.90 9.38
CA THR A 513 19.12 -4.18 8.43
C THR A 513 18.85 -5.40 7.56
N ARG A 514 18.28 -6.47 8.12
CA ARG A 514 17.98 -7.71 7.37
C ARG A 514 16.76 -7.58 6.45
N SER A 515 15.88 -6.60 6.65
CA SER A 515 14.77 -6.33 5.72
C SER A 515 15.20 -5.49 4.51
N MET A 516 16.33 -4.79 4.58
CA MET A 516 16.78 -3.87 3.51
C MET A 516 16.96 -4.53 2.13
N PRO A 517 17.55 -5.74 2.00
CA PRO A 517 17.63 -6.41 0.70
C PRO A 517 16.29 -6.53 -0.03
N GLY A 518 15.21 -6.81 0.71
CA GLY A 518 13.87 -6.94 0.16
C GLY A 518 13.38 -5.69 -0.56
N ARG A 519 13.82 -4.50 -0.12
CA ARG A 519 13.49 -3.21 -0.78
C ARG A 519 14.06 -3.09 -2.20
N PHE A 520 15.01 -3.94 -2.56
CA PHE A 520 15.67 -3.96 -3.86
C PHE A 520 15.49 -5.29 -4.60
N GLU A 521 14.69 -6.20 -4.06
CA GLU A 521 14.50 -7.53 -4.62
C GLU A 521 13.67 -7.48 -5.91
N HIS A 522 12.55 -6.75 -5.91
CA HIS A 522 11.71 -6.54 -7.08
C HIS A 522 12.02 -5.22 -7.80
N GLY A 523 11.87 -5.17 -9.14
CA GLY A 523 12.18 -3.99 -9.95
C GLY A 523 11.39 -2.75 -9.54
N GLY A 524 10.07 -2.91 -9.37
CA GLY A 524 9.17 -1.85 -8.90
C GLY A 524 9.55 -1.31 -7.51
N ASP A 525 9.92 -2.19 -6.58
CA ASP A 525 10.32 -1.81 -5.21
C ASP A 525 11.64 -1.03 -5.20
N ALA A 526 12.60 -1.43 -6.03
CA ALA A 526 13.85 -0.70 -6.18
C ALA A 526 13.63 0.70 -6.75
N VAL A 527 12.77 0.83 -7.78
CA VAL A 527 12.40 2.13 -8.35
C VAL A 527 11.71 3.01 -7.31
N GLY A 528 10.77 2.47 -6.54
CA GLY A 528 10.10 3.18 -5.44
C GLY A 528 11.07 3.62 -4.35
N THR A 529 12.01 2.75 -3.97
CA THR A 529 13.04 3.04 -2.96
C THR A 529 14.00 4.13 -3.45
N PHE A 530 14.48 4.07 -4.70
CA PHE A 530 15.31 5.16 -5.25
C PHE A 530 14.55 6.47 -5.45
N ALA A 531 13.23 6.42 -5.69
CA ALA A 531 12.41 7.62 -5.75
C ALA A 531 12.46 8.42 -4.44
N GLU A 532 12.60 7.78 -3.28
CA GLU A 532 12.75 8.47 -1.99
C GLU A 532 13.99 9.38 -1.95
N LEU A 533 15.08 8.98 -2.62
CA LEU A 533 16.29 9.81 -2.71
C LEU A 533 15.97 11.15 -3.37
N PHE A 534 15.20 11.10 -4.45
CA PHE A 534 14.73 12.30 -5.11
C PHE A 534 13.68 13.04 -4.27
N ILE A 535 12.63 12.38 -3.77
CA ILE A 535 11.53 13.05 -3.05
C ILE A 535 12.05 13.81 -1.81
N TYR A 536 12.95 13.21 -1.06
CA TYR A 536 13.45 13.74 0.20
C TYR A 536 14.83 14.39 0.13
N GLY A 537 15.46 14.42 -1.06
CA GLY A 537 16.77 15.04 -1.26
C GLY A 537 17.90 14.32 -0.53
N LEU A 538 17.86 12.99 -0.48
CA LEU A 538 18.87 12.15 0.19
C LEU A 538 20.06 11.90 -0.76
N PRO A 539 21.27 11.70 -0.22
CA PRO A 539 22.43 11.35 -1.05
C PRO A 539 22.25 9.98 -1.73
N LEU A 540 22.85 9.80 -2.90
CA LEU A 540 22.69 8.56 -3.69
C LEU A 540 23.12 7.29 -2.95
N ASP A 541 24.11 7.42 -2.07
CA ASP A 541 24.65 6.32 -1.27
C ASP A 541 23.91 6.10 0.07
N TYR A 542 22.81 6.83 0.31
CA TYR A 542 22.06 6.80 1.57
C TYR A 542 21.73 5.38 2.03
N PHE A 543 21.12 4.58 1.16
CA PHE A 543 20.72 3.22 1.53
C PHE A 543 21.91 2.29 1.76
N SER A 544 23.03 2.47 1.03
CA SER A 544 24.24 1.69 1.27
C SER A 544 24.89 1.98 2.64
N LYS A 545 24.76 3.20 3.15
CA LYS A 545 25.27 3.63 4.46
C LYS A 545 24.27 3.45 5.59
N PHE A 546 23.00 3.18 5.27
CA PHE A 546 21.92 3.07 6.24
C PHE A 546 22.17 1.95 7.28
N PRO A 547 22.67 0.75 6.91
CA PRO A 547 22.97 -0.29 7.89
C PRO A 547 24.00 0.14 8.94
N ASP A 548 25.08 0.79 8.52
CA ASP A 548 26.11 1.30 9.44
C ASP A 548 25.55 2.38 10.37
N ALA A 549 24.68 3.25 9.84
CA ALA A 549 24.01 4.25 10.65
C ALA A 549 23.07 3.63 11.70
N VAL A 550 22.35 2.56 11.34
CA VAL A 550 21.48 1.80 12.26
C VAL A 550 22.33 1.09 13.33
N ASP A 551 23.44 0.46 12.93
CA ASP A 551 24.34 -0.22 13.87
C ASP A 551 24.99 0.74 14.87
N ALA A 552 25.25 1.98 14.47
CA ALA A 552 25.82 3.01 15.33
C ALA A 552 24.87 3.52 16.43
N VAL A 553 23.55 3.29 16.34
CA VAL A 553 22.59 3.76 17.36
C VAL A 553 22.84 3.06 18.69
N ASN A 554 23.03 3.81 19.77
CA ASN A 554 23.22 3.25 21.12
C ASN A 554 21.96 3.46 22.01
N PRO A 555 21.86 2.77 23.16
CA PRO A 555 20.70 2.89 24.06
C PRO A 555 20.45 4.33 24.56
N GLU A 556 21.50 5.11 24.81
CA GLU A 556 21.40 6.50 25.26
C GLU A 556 20.75 7.37 24.18
N GLN A 557 21.19 7.22 22.93
CA GLN A 557 20.65 7.94 21.79
C GLN A 557 19.20 7.53 21.52
N ALA A 558 18.89 6.23 21.55
CA ALA A 558 17.52 5.74 21.40
C ALA A 558 16.59 6.33 22.47
N GLN A 559 17.02 6.34 23.73
CA GLN A 559 16.23 6.93 24.82
C GLN A 559 16.06 8.44 24.66
N ALA A 560 17.13 9.18 24.33
CA ALA A 560 17.06 10.62 24.08
C ALA A 560 16.12 10.95 22.90
N THR A 561 16.14 10.13 21.86
CA THR A 561 15.22 10.24 20.72
C THR A 561 13.76 9.99 21.15
N ALA A 562 13.49 8.93 21.92
CA ALA A 562 12.15 8.67 22.46
C ALA A 562 11.64 9.85 23.30
N GLN A 563 12.49 10.42 24.17
CA GLN A 563 12.17 11.58 24.99
C GLN A 563 11.90 12.86 24.17
N LYS A 564 12.52 12.98 22.99
CA LYS A 564 12.38 14.13 22.10
C LYS A 564 11.12 14.11 21.24
N TYR A 565 10.65 12.93 20.82
CA TYR A 565 9.61 12.82 19.79
C TYR A 565 8.29 12.18 20.25
N ILE A 566 8.27 11.46 21.38
CA ILE A 566 7.06 10.78 21.86
C ILE A 566 6.58 11.49 23.11
N HIS A 567 5.53 12.29 23.10
CA HIS A 567 5.06 13.10 24.23
C HIS A 567 3.70 12.59 24.74
N PRO A 568 3.66 11.65 25.71
CA PRO A 568 2.39 11.14 26.25
C PRO A 568 1.42 12.24 26.70
N GLU A 569 1.92 13.39 27.15
CA GLU A 569 1.13 14.54 27.57
C GLU A 569 0.52 15.38 26.44
N LYS A 570 0.92 15.14 25.17
CA LYS A 570 0.40 15.81 23.97
C LYS A 570 -0.40 14.89 23.06
N ILE A 571 -0.42 13.59 23.35
CA ILE A 571 -1.11 12.61 22.52
C ILE A 571 -2.62 12.85 22.54
N ALA A 572 -3.18 12.91 21.34
CA ALA A 572 -4.61 12.80 21.14
C ALA A 572 -5.00 11.34 20.89
N VAL A 573 -6.14 10.92 21.43
CA VAL A 573 -6.67 9.57 21.29
C VAL A 573 -7.94 9.62 20.47
N VAL A 574 -7.99 8.90 19.36
CA VAL A 574 -9.21 8.63 18.59
C VAL A 574 -9.66 7.20 18.88
N ALA A 575 -10.90 7.06 19.33
CA ALA A 575 -11.54 5.77 19.56
C ALA A 575 -12.83 5.66 18.72
N VAL A 576 -12.82 4.78 17.73
CA VAL A 576 -13.98 4.45 16.88
C VAL A 576 -14.57 3.14 17.36
N GLY A 577 -15.69 3.21 18.09
CA GLY A 577 -16.30 2.05 18.75
C GLY A 577 -17.68 2.36 19.31
N ASP A 578 -18.31 1.38 19.96
CA ASP A 578 -19.65 1.55 20.56
C ASP A 578 -19.57 2.56 21.72
N ARG A 579 -19.93 3.82 21.45
CA ARG A 579 -19.73 4.94 22.38
C ARG A 579 -20.45 4.69 23.70
N SER A 580 -21.63 4.07 23.62
CA SER A 580 -22.45 3.73 24.79
C SER A 580 -21.76 2.79 25.79
N LYS A 581 -20.73 2.05 25.34
CA LYS A 581 -19.96 1.10 26.16
C LYS A 581 -18.61 1.64 26.62
N ILE A 582 -18.03 2.60 25.89
CA ILE A 582 -16.63 3.04 26.12
C ILE A 582 -16.51 4.43 26.74
N GLU A 583 -17.49 5.32 26.53
CA GLU A 583 -17.36 6.75 26.84
C GLU A 583 -17.05 7.02 28.32
N ASP A 584 -17.78 6.38 29.23
CA ASP A 584 -17.63 6.64 30.68
C ASP A 584 -16.28 6.18 31.22
N GLU A 585 -15.76 5.03 30.78
CA GLU A 585 -14.44 4.56 31.20
C GLU A 585 -13.31 5.38 30.54
N MET A 586 -13.46 5.77 29.28
CA MET A 586 -12.47 6.60 28.59
C MET A 586 -12.37 8.00 29.21
N LYS A 587 -13.49 8.59 29.65
CA LYS A 587 -13.49 9.88 30.39
C LYS A 587 -12.65 9.83 31.66
N LYS A 588 -12.66 8.71 32.39
CA LYS A 588 -11.91 8.56 33.66
C LYS A 588 -10.40 8.62 33.45
N LEU A 589 -9.90 8.35 32.23
CA LEU A 589 -8.47 8.43 31.92
C LEU A 589 -7.94 9.88 31.88
N ASN A 590 -8.82 10.88 31.79
CA ASN A 590 -8.47 12.31 31.83
C ASN A 590 -7.39 12.70 30.79
N LEU A 591 -7.55 12.23 29.55
CA LEU A 591 -6.58 12.40 28.44
C LEU A 591 -6.73 13.75 27.70
N GLY A 592 -7.16 14.80 28.42
CA GLY A 592 -7.43 16.12 27.86
C GLY A 592 -8.89 16.33 27.46
N LYS A 593 -9.14 17.35 26.62
CA LYS A 593 -10.50 17.75 26.24
C LYS A 593 -11.19 16.62 25.47
N MET A 594 -12.38 16.24 25.93
CA MET A 594 -13.21 15.26 25.22
C MET A 594 -14.01 15.93 24.10
N GLU A 595 -14.00 15.30 22.92
CA GLU A 595 -14.79 15.67 21.76
C GLU A 595 -15.49 14.43 21.20
N VAL A 596 -16.74 14.58 20.77
CA VAL A 596 -17.41 13.57 19.96
C VAL A 596 -17.39 14.07 18.52
N ARG A 597 -17.03 13.19 17.58
CA ARG A 597 -17.00 13.52 16.15
C ARG A 597 -17.78 12.51 15.32
N ASP A 598 -18.31 12.96 14.20
CA ASP A 598 -18.88 12.08 13.18
C ASP A 598 -17.78 11.37 12.36
N PRO A 599 -18.11 10.38 11.52
CA PRO A 599 -17.14 9.71 10.65
C PRO A 599 -16.46 10.63 9.62
N ASP A 600 -16.96 11.85 9.40
CA ASP A 600 -16.33 12.86 8.55
C ASP A 600 -15.36 13.78 9.33
N GLY A 601 -15.21 13.55 10.64
CA GLY A 601 -14.33 14.30 11.53
C GLY A 601 -14.91 15.63 12.03
N LYS A 602 -16.20 15.88 11.82
CA LYS A 602 -16.88 17.09 12.33
C LYS A 602 -17.31 16.87 13.78
N ILE A 603 -17.12 17.90 14.62
CA ILE A 603 -17.55 17.88 16.02
C ILE A 603 -19.08 17.81 16.07
N VAL A 604 -19.61 16.85 16.85
CA VAL A 604 -21.03 16.70 17.10
C VAL A 604 -21.37 17.10 18.56
N PRO A 605 -22.58 17.64 18.81
CA PRO A 605 -23.01 18.07 20.15
C PRO A 605 -23.08 16.95 21.20
#